data_AF-A0ABD5I266-F1
#
_entry.id   AF-A0ABD5I266-F1
#
_cell.length_a   1.000
_cell.length_b   1.000
_cell.length_c   1.000
_cell.angle_alpha   90.00
_cell.angle_beta   90.00
_cell.angle_gamma   90.00
#
_symmetry.space_group_name_H-M   'P 1'
#
loop_
_entity.id
_entity.type
_entity.pdbx_description
1 polymer ?
#
loop_
_entity_poly.entity_id
_entity_poly.type
_entity_poly.pdbx_seq_one_letter_code
_entity_poly.pdbx_strand_id
1 'polypeptide(L)'
;MSTRKRIVSKLLLVSAICTITIPSVSYAEEVILSKNLEDYPNLFEGRNKDVLKRSLYQNTFNNPFSHQIKSTLKETNTNIKKIDNIEEGNPVISTAFSFVRSMHTEDYKSAFDLTSRSLQKIISKKWLKNYWEELPTQVQKGSFIEIGEVTQKEKNSIHTNVEIQLVFEQMTVPLLIRLDPSGKIDDFQLSMPFSPVADRPSYSKPESFIDKGVVVGSGAFPLPGTLSVPKGKGPFPAVILVHGAGAADQDSATYALKPFRDLAEGLASKGIAVLRYNKRTYEHGLKTELSPFYTVDKETTDDALLVTHFLQNEPMIDKNQIYILGHSQGGMMIPRIIEKNQNQNIAGAIVMGGAGKAFTDNVLDQLEYRLSIGEMKPEEYKFFKSQFELLKDPNFSSQNPPKDFSLGPPVYWDSIRKIKAAEMSKKQKTPLLILQGERDYQVLSKIEIPYWKEQLKERDNIDYRLYPKLNHFFTEGNGELSKPDEYYSPANIPEYVINDIATWVQGRAK
;
A
#
# COMPACT_ATOMS: atom_id res chain seq x y z
N MET A 1 -42.65 28.17 -17.24
CA MET A 1 -42.74 26.76 -16.77
C MET A 1 -41.84 25.92 -17.67
N SER A 2 -40.64 25.58 -17.20
CA SER A 2 -39.67 24.77 -17.94
C SER A 2 -39.19 23.66 -16.99
N THR A 3 -39.59 22.43 -17.27
CA THR A 3 -39.33 21.28 -16.39
C THR A 3 -38.28 20.37 -17.01
N ARG A 4 -37.14 20.34 -16.31
CA ARG A 4 -36.04 19.37 -16.32
C ARG A 4 -36.44 17.94 -16.74
N LYS A 5 -35.58 17.31 -17.55
CA LYS A 5 -35.25 15.88 -17.42
C LYS A 5 -33.73 15.72 -17.29
N ARG A 6 -33.30 15.41 -16.06
CA ARG A 6 -31.97 14.91 -15.70
C ARG A 6 -31.84 13.49 -16.23
N ILE A 7 -30.79 13.21 -17.00
CA ILE A 7 -30.26 11.86 -17.20
C ILE A 7 -29.00 11.77 -16.34
N VAL A 8 -29.04 10.90 -15.35
CA VAL A 8 -27.94 10.60 -14.43
C VAL A 8 -27.19 9.42 -15.04
N SER A 9 -25.98 9.63 -15.57
CA SER A 9 -25.05 8.54 -15.87
C SER A 9 -24.26 8.21 -14.60
N LYS A 10 -24.38 6.96 -14.14
CA LYS A 10 -23.49 6.40 -13.11
C LYS A 10 -22.18 6.02 -13.79
N LEU A 11 -21.09 6.72 -13.46
CA LEU A 11 -19.72 6.36 -13.81
C LEU A 11 -18.97 6.08 -12.49
N LEU A 12 -18.56 4.83 -12.28
CA LEU A 12 -17.58 4.46 -11.26
C LEU A 12 -16.20 4.76 -11.85
N LEU A 13 -15.56 5.83 -11.36
CA LEU A 13 -14.19 6.20 -11.73
C LEU A 13 -13.25 5.62 -10.66
N VAL A 14 -12.39 4.69 -11.08
CA VAL A 14 -11.30 4.14 -10.27
C VAL A 14 -10.35 5.28 -9.88
N SER A 15 -10.03 5.28 -8.59
CA SER A 15 -9.29 6.30 -7.87
C SER A 15 -7.90 6.57 -8.48
N ALA A 16 -7.63 7.81 -8.89
CA ALA A 16 -6.30 8.38 -8.86
C ALA A 16 -6.06 8.96 -7.47
N ILE A 17 -6.01 8.08 -6.46
CA ILE A 17 -5.46 8.40 -5.15
C ILE A 17 -4.01 7.96 -5.16
N CYS A 18 -3.13 8.85 -5.63
CA CYS A 18 -1.71 8.74 -5.30
C CYS A 18 -1.62 8.65 -3.76
N THR A 19 -0.93 7.61 -3.27
CA THR A 19 -0.56 7.28 -1.88
C THR A 19 -1.64 6.80 -0.89
N ILE A 20 -2.91 6.68 -1.26
CA ILE A 20 -3.87 5.81 -0.55
C ILE A 20 -4.47 4.87 -1.57
N THR A 21 -3.86 3.71 -1.77
CA THR A 21 -4.59 2.58 -2.33
C THR A 21 -5.69 2.24 -1.32
N ILE A 22 -6.86 2.87 -1.46
CA ILE A 22 -8.07 2.42 -0.78
C ILE A 22 -8.47 1.14 -1.53
N PRO A 23 -8.47 -0.03 -0.87
CA PRO A 23 -8.93 -1.25 -1.50
C PRO A 23 -10.41 -1.10 -1.86
N SER A 24 -10.70 -0.94 -3.15
CA SER A 24 -12.05 -1.01 -3.68
C SER A 24 -12.27 -2.41 -4.24
N VAL A 25 -12.82 -3.31 -3.43
CA VAL A 25 -13.38 -4.58 -3.90
C VAL A 25 -14.90 -4.45 -3.98
N SER A 26 -15.44 -4.73 -5.16
CA SER A 26 -16.82 -5.07 -5.42
C SER A 26 -17.18 -6.35 -4.64
N TYR A 27 -17.92 -6.22 -3.52
CA TYR A 27 -18.50 -7.40 -2.87
C TYR A 27 -19.65 -7.92 -3.75
N ALA A 28 -19.46 -9.07 -4.40
CA ALA A 28 -20.58 -9.91 -4.75
C ALA A 28 -21.10 -10.54 -3.45
N GLU A 29 -22.34 -10.22 -3.06
CA GLU A 29 -23.00 -10.80 -1.88
C GLU A 29 -22.83 -12.32 -1.86
N GLU A 30 -22.01 -12.82 -0.93
CA GLU A 30 -22.02 -14.22 -0.54
C GLU A 30 -22.89 -14.33 0.72
N VAL A 31 -24.07 -14.93 0.54
CA VAL A 31 -24.89 -15.41 1.65
C VAL A 31 -24.06 -16.45 2.41
N ILE A 32 -23.54 -16.05 3.56
CA ILE A 32 -22.92 -16.97 4.53
C ILE A 32 -24.04 -17.89 5.03
N LEU A 33 -24.08 -19.11 4.52
CA LEU A 33 -24.87 -20.20 5.11
C LEU A 33 -24.19 -20.60 6.44
N SER A 34 -24.61 -19.98 7.54
CA SER A 34 -24.39 -20.53 8.87
C SER A 34 -25.16 -21.84 8.99
N LYS A 35 -24.43 -22.96 9.08
CA LYS A 35 -24.99 -24.22 9.57
C LYS A 35 -25.13 -24.13 11.10
N ASN A 36 -26.23 -24.70 11.58
CA ASN A 36 -26.64 -24.98 12.96
C ASN A 36 -27.50 -23.90 13.62
N LEU A 37 -28.82 -24.12 13.56
CA LEU A 37 -29.80 -23.80 14.59
C LEU A 37 -31.02 -24.71 14.34
N GLU A 38 -30.97 -25.91 14.92
CA GLU A 38 -32.19 -26.66 15.28
C GLU A 38 -32.81 -25.98 16.53
N ASP A 39 -34.13 -26.11 16.65
CA ASP A 39 -35.02 -25.64 17.71
C ASP A 39 -35.44 -24.15 17.71
N TYR A 40 -36.63 -23.86 17.17
CA TYR A 40 -37.82 -23.36 17.89
C TYR A 40 -38.97 -23.08 16.89
N PRO A 41 -40.21 -23.56 17.12
CA PRO A 41 -41.32 -23.38 16.19
C PRO A 41 -42.16 -22.13 16.48
N ASN A 42 -42.67 -21.53 15.39
CA ASN A 42 -43.81 -20.60 15.31
C ASN A 42 -43.70 -19.25 16.03
N LEU A 43 -43.75 -18.16 15.25
CA LEU A 43 -44.82 -17.16 15.31
C LEU A 43 -44.65 -16.10 14.21
N PHE A 44 -45.79 -15.68 13.64
CA PHE A 44 -46.04 -14.65 12.63
C PHE A 44 -46.03 -15.08 11.16
N GLU A 45 -47.16 -15.70 10.81
CA GLU A 45 -47.88 -15.51 9.54
C GLU A 45 -47.98 -14.02 9.15
N GLY A 46 -47.74 -13.70 7.88
CA GLY A 46 -47.96 -12.35 7.36
C GLY A 46 -47.38 -12.09 5.96
N ARG A 47 -48.03 -12.68 4.94
CA ARG A 47 -48.02 -12.36 3.49
C ARG A 47 -47.10 -11.21 3.02
N ASN A 48 -46.15 -11.50 2.12
CA ASN A 48 -46.32 -11.31 0.67
C ASN A 48 -45.09 -11.80 -0.10
N LYS A 49 -45.27 -12.89 -0.85
CA LYS A 49 -44.41 -13.27 -1.98
C LYS A 49 -44.86 -12.44 -3.16
N ASP A 50 -44.06 -11.47 -3.59
CA ASP A 50 -43.99 -10.95 -4.96
C ASP A 50 -43.15 -9.67 -4.95
N VAL A 51 -41.86 -9.76 -5.34
CA VAL A 51 -41.19 -8.85 -6.30
C VAL A 51 -39.90 -9.57 -6.76
N LEU A 52 -40.03 -10.52 -7.67
CA LEU A 52 -38.97 -10.91 -8.59
C LEU A 52 -39.40 -10.41 -9.97
N LYS A 53 -38.45 -9.84 -10.72
CA LYS A 53 -38.53 -9.26 -12.08
C LYS A 53 -38.76 -7.74 -12.12
N ARG A 54 -37.68 -7.00 -12.35
CA ARG A 54 -37.56 -6.08 -13.50
C ARG A 54 -36.10 -5.71 -13.74
N SER A 55 -35.51 -6.42 -14.72
CA SER A 55 -34.41 -5.92 -15.52
C SER A 55 -34.88 -4.65 -16.23
N LEU A 56 -34.26 -3.52 -15.91
CA LEU A 56 -34.32 -2.31 -16.71
C LEU A 56 -32.88 -1.94 -17.00
N TYR A 57 -32.39 -2.29 -18.20
CA TYR A 57 -31.56 -1.47 -19.09
C TYR A 57 -31.13 -2.34 -20.28
N GLN A 58 -32.06 -2.49 -21.23
CA GLN A 58 -31.73 -2.79 -22.62
C GLN A 58 -31.41 -1.47 -23.34
N ASN A 59 -30.32 -1.49 -24.11
CA ASN A 59 -30.01 -0.67 -25.29
C ASN A 59 -30.37 0.82 -25.31
N THR A 60 -29.33 1.66 -25.33
CA THR A 60 -29.12 2.71 -26.36
C THR A 60 -27.87 3.51 -26.02
N PHE A 61 -26.88 3.59 -26.93
CA PHE A 61 -26.33 4.84 -27.49
C PHE A 61 -25.08 4.55 -28.34
N ASN A 62 -25.19 4.94 -29.62
CA ASN A 62 -24.14 4.96 -30.63
C ASN A 62 -23.04 5.99 -30.30
N ASN A 63 -21.79 5.61 -30.53
CA ASN A 63 -20.62 6.48 -30.47
C ASN A 63 -20.37 7.14 -31.85
N PRO A 64 -20.25 8.47 -31.96
CA PRO A 64 -19.96 9.15 -33.22
C PRO A 64 -18.49 9.12 -33.66
N PHE A 65 -17.62 8.35 -32.99
CA PHE A 65 -16.23 8.12 -33.42
C PHE A 65 -15.99 6.70 -33.97
N SER A 66 -16.90 6.23 -34.84
CA SER A 66 -16.64 5.06 -35.67
C SER A 66 -15.87 5.46 -36.93
N HIS A 67 -14.54 5.51 -36.83
CA HIS A 67 -13.75 5.26 -38.04
C HIS A 67 -13.70 3.75 -38.26
N GLN A 68 -14.44 3.30 -39.28
CA GLN A 68 -14.33 1.97 -39.86
C GLN A 68 -12.87 1.68 -40.21
N ILE A 69 -12.22 0.83 -39.42
CA ILE A 69 -11.13 0.01 -39.91
C ILE A 69 -11.74 -1.35 -40.21
N LYS A 70 -11.78 -1.70 -41.50
CA LYS A 70 -12.21 -3.01 -41.98
C LYS A 70 -11.42 -4.10 -41.25
N SER A 71 -12.15 -4.95 -40.54
CA SER A 71 -11.66 -6.21 -39.98
C SER A 71 -10.98 -7.04 -41.06
N THR A 72 -9.68 -7.19 -40.95
CA THR A 72 -8.97 -8.35 -41.51
C THR A 72 -7.91 -8.77 -40.52
N LEU A 73 -8.36 -9.31 -39.39
CA LEU A 73 -7.51 -10.13 -38.53
C LEU A 73 -8.12 -11.53 -38.50
N LYS A 74 -7.51 -12.41 -39.29
CA LYS A 74 -7.58 -13.85 -39.10
C LYS A 74 -7.16 -14.14 -37.66
N GLU A 75 -7.87 -15.04 -37.00
CA GLU A 75 -7.27 -15.88 -35.96
C GLU A 75 -5.94 -16.38 -36.49
N THR A 76 -4.85 -15.85 -35.96
CA THR A 76 -3.52 -16.31 -36.28
C THR A 76 -3.07 -17.13 -35.09
N ASN A 77 -3.28 -18.44 -35.20
CA ASN A 77 -2.66 -19.51 -34.37
C ASN A 77 -1.12 -19.49 -34.36
N THR A 78 -0.48 -18.37 -34.73
CA THR A 78 0.97 -18.26 -34.96
C THR A 78 1.73 -17.60 -33.80
N ASN A 79 1.07 -16.88 -32.88
CA ASN A 79 1.77 -16.31 -31.71
C ASN A 79 1.78 -17.21 -30.47
N ILE A 80 0.83 -18.14 -30.33
CA ILE A 80 0.90 -19.21 -29.31
C ILE A 80 2.20 -20.02 -29.51
N LYS A 81 2.59 -20.28 -30.76
CA LYS A 81 3.80 -21.03 -31.12
C LYS A 81 5.14 -20.36 -30.77
N LYS A 82 5.19 -19.04 -30.53
CA LYS A 82 6.43 -18.38 -30.06
C LYS A 82 6.63 -18.53 -28.54
N ILE A 83 5.56 -18.87 -27.83
CA ILE A 83 5.51 -19.02 -26.37
C ILE A 83 5.77 -20.48 -25.95
N ASP A 84 5.41 -21.45 -26.81
CA ASP A 84 5.70 -22.89 -26.61
C ASP A 84 7.21 -23.19 -26.41
N ASN A 85 8.11 -22.29 -26.83
CA ASN A 85 9.57 -22.44 -26.63
C ASN A 85 10.10 -21.90 -25.29
N ILE A 86 9.26 -21.28 -24.44
CA ILE A 86 9.64 -20.89 -23.07
C ILE A 86 9.36 -22.04 -22.08
N GLU A 87 8.67 -23.10 -22.54
CA GLU A 87 7.99 -24.09 -21.70
C GLU A 87 8.88 -25.14 -21.00
N GLU A 88 10.13 -25.37 -21.39
CA GLU A 88 10.87 -26.56 -20.88
C GLU A 88 11.88 -26.29 -19.74
N GLY A 89 12.21 -25.04 -19.42
CA GLY A 89 13.34 -24.75 -18.52
C GLY A 89 13.01 -24.27 -17.10
N ASN A 90 11.85 -23.63 -16.89
CA ASN A 90 11.57 -22.90 -15.66
C ASN A 90 10.16 -23.18 -15.09
N PRO A 91 10.04 -24.01 -14.04
CA PRO A 91 8.75 -24.43 -13.49
C PRO A 91 7.92 -23.28 -12.91
N VAL A 92 8.58 -22.19 -12.47
CA VAL A 92 7.92 -21.02 -11.89
C VAL A 92 7.22 -20.22 -12.99
N ILE A 93 7.92 -19.97 -14.10
CA ILE A 93 7.35 -19.30 -15.29
C ILE A 93 6.19 -20.12 -15.86
N SER A 94 6.37 -21.44 -15.98
CA SER A 94 5.32 -22.35 -16.47
C SER A 94 4.05 -22.30 -15.62
N THR A 95 4.19 -22.28 -14.29
CA THR A 95 3.03 -22.17 -13.37
C THR A 95 2.31 -20.84 -13.51
N ALA A 96 3.06 -19.73 -13.50
CA ALA A 96 2.50 -18.39 -13.64
C ALA A 96 1.76 -18.21 -14.97
N PHE A 97 2.34 -18.68 -16.07
CA PHE A 97 1.74 -18.65 -17.39
C PHE A 97 0.47 -19.51 -17.46
N SER A 98 0.55 -20.76 -16.96
CA SER A 98 -0.59 -21.68 -16.92
C SER A 98 -1.77 -21.12 -16.14
N PHE A 99 -1.50 -20.37 -15.06
CA PHE A 99 -2.54 -19.70 -14.30
C PHE A 99 -3.25 -18.63 -15.11
N VAL A 100 -2.52 -17.69 -15.73
CA VAL A 100 -3.13 -16.62 -16.55
C VAL A 100 -3.87 -17.21 -17.75
N ARG A 101 -3.31 -18.25 -18.40
CA ARG A 101 -3.98 -18.98 -19.47
C ARG A 101 -5.27 -19.63 -19.00
N SER A 102 -5.28 -20.27 -17.83
CA SER A 102 -6.48 -20.88 -17.25
C SER A 102 -7.54 -19.84 -16.90
N MET A 103 -7.14 -18.68 -16.36
CA MET A 103 -8.02 -17.54 -16.09
C MET A 103 -8.67 -17.01 -17.37
N HIS A 104 -7.89 -16.88 -18.45
CA HIS A 104 -8.37 -16.39 -19.75
C HIS A 104 -9.28 -17.38 -20.47
N THR A 105 -8.99 -18.68 -20.38
CA THR A 105 -9.78 -19.76 -21.02
C THR A 105 -10.96 -20.23 -20.17
N GLU A 106 -11.31 -19.48 -19.12
CA GLU A 106 -12.41 -19.76 -18.19
C GLU A 106 -12.28 -21.10 -17.40
N ASP A 107 -11.10 -21.72 -17.39
CA ASP A 107 -10.79 -22.88 -16.54
C ASP A 107 -10.36 -22.46 -15.14
N TYR A 108 -11.29 -21.86 -14.40
CA TYR A 108 -11.05 -21.39 -13.04
C TYR A 108 -10.74 -22.52 -12.04
N LYS A 109 -11.06 -23.77 -12.38
CA LYS A 109 -10.68 -24.92 -11.56
C LYS A 109 -9.18 -25.12 -11.65
N SER A 110 -8.62 -25.21 -12.86
CA SER A 110 -7.18 -25.36 -13.04
C SER A 110 -6.42 -24.14 -12.51
N ALA A 111 -6.93 -22.93 -12.72
CA ALA A 111 -6.34 -21.73 -12.13
C ALA A 111 -6.28 -21.82 -10.59
N PHE A 112 -7.38 -22.23 -9.95
CA PHE A 112 -7.44 -22.41 -8.50
C PHE A 112 -6.49 -23.52 -7.99
N ASP A 113 -6.38 -24.63 -8.71
CA ASP A 113 -5.50 -25.75 -8.36
C ASP A 113 -4.00 -25.38 -8.44
N LEU A 114 -3.65 -24.30 -9.17
CA LEU A 114 -2.28 -23.73 -9.23
C LEU A 114 -1.96 -22.78 -8.06
N THR A 115 -2.96 -22.39 -7.26
CA THR A 115 -2.75 -21.51 -6.10
C THR A 115 -2.31 -22.28 -4.85
N SER A 116 -1.62 -21.59 -3.95
CA SER A 116 -1.12 -22.15 -2.69
C SER A 116 -2.29 -22.49 -1.75
N ARG A 117 -2.05 -23.39 -0.79
CA ARG A 117 -3.06 -23.72 0.21
C ARG A 117 -3.45 -22.52 1.09
N SER A 118 -2.54 -21.58 1.30
CA SER A 118 -2.81 -20.31 2.02
C SER A 118 -3.77 -19.43 1.23
N LEU A 119 -3.52 -19.25 -0.07
CA LEU A 119 -4.38 -18.45 -0.94
C LEU A 119 -5.75 -19.11 -1.14
N GLN A 120 -5.81 -20.43 -1.31
CA GLN A 120 -7.08 -21.17 -1.43
C GLN A 120 -8.02 -21.03 -0.23
N LYS A 121 -7.54 -20.61 0.95
CA LYS A 121 -8.39 -20.36 2.13
C LYS A 121 -9.14 -19.03 2.08
N ILE A 122 -8.71 -18.12 1.22
CA ILE A 122 -9.23 -16.75 1.17
C ILE A 122 -9.91 -16.41 -0.15
N ILE A 123 -9.55 -17.09 -1.25
CA ILE A 123 -10.21 -16.95 -2.54
C ILE A 123 -11.00 -18.20 -2.90
N SER A 124 -11.92 -18.05 -3.84
CA SER A 124 -12.67 -19.15 -4.44
C SER A 124 -12.54 -19.12 -5.96
N LYS A 125 -12.95 -20.20 -6.63
CA LYS A 125 -13.06 -20.24 -8.10
C LYS A 125 -13.97 -19.12 -8.63
N LYS A 126 -15.06 -18.82 -7.91
CA LYS A 126 -15.98 -17.73 -8.24
C LYS A 126 -15.31 -16.37 -8.07
N TRP A 127 -14.50 -16.20 -7.02
CA TRP A 127 -13.72 -14.98 -6.82
C TRP A 127 -12.73 -14.76 -7.96
N LEU A 128 -12.00 -15.80 -8.39
CA LEU A 128 -11.09 -15.72 -9.54
C LEU A 128 -11.81 -15.32 -10.83
N LYS A 129 -12.98 -15.90 -11.07
CA LYS A 129 -13.85 -15.52 -12.19
C LYS A 129 -14.19 -14.04 -12.15
N ASN A 130 -14.77 -13.58 -11.05
CA ASN A 130 -15.18 -12.18 -10.89
C ASN A 130 -13.99 -11.23 -11.04
N TYR A 131 -12.85 -11.54 -10.42
CA TYR A 131 -11.63 -10.76 -10.54
C TYR A 131 -11.21 -10.60 -12.01
N TRP A 132 -11.19 -11.70 -12.77
CA TRP A 132 -10.78 -11.69 -14.17
C TRP A 132 -11.76 -10.94 -15.07
N GLU A 133 -13.06 -11.14 -14.87
CA GLU A 133 -14.13 -10.48 -15.64
C GLU A 133 -14.20 -8.97 -15.37
N GLU A 134 -13.92 -8.55 -14.13
CA GLU A 134 -13.89 -7.13 -13.76
C GLU A 134 -12.59 -6.43 -14.21
N LEU A 135 -11.50 -7.17 -14.44
CA LEU A 135 -10.18 -6.61 -14.71
C LEU A 135 -10.16 -5.58 -15.88
N PRO A 136 -10.76 -5.83 -17.07
CA PRO A 136 -10.82 -4.84 -18.15
C PRO A 136 -11.51 -3.53 -17.73
N THR A 137 -12.54 -3.64 -16.89
CA THR A 137 -13.30 -2.49 -16.36
C THR A 137 -12.45 -1.73 -15.33
N GLN A 138 -11.71 -2.44 -14.48
CA GLN A 138 -10.81 -1.83 -13.50
C GLN A 138 -9.68 -1.05 -14.16
N VAL A 139 -9.06 -1.60 -15.22
CA VAL A 139 -7.97 -0.90 -15.92
C VAL A 139 -8.49 0.23 -16.81
N GLN A 140 -9.73 0.15 -17.33
CA GLN A 140 -10.34 1.11 -18.27
C GLN A 140 -9.57 1.23 -19.60
N LYS A 141 -9.08 0.11 -20.14
CA LYS A 141 -8.15 0.09 -21.29
C LYS A 141 -8.63 -0.76 -22.46
N GLY A 142 -9.93 -1.00 -22.49
CA GLY A 142 -10.56 -1.89 -23.46
C GLY A 142 -10.40 -3.35 -23.08
N SER A 143 -10.72 -4.23 -24.02
CA SER A 143 -10.73 -5.68 -23.81
C SER A 143 -9.30 -6.23 -23.66
N PHE A 144 -9.16 -7.33 -22.92
CA PHE A 144 -7.94 -8.12 -22.89
C PHE A 144 -7.73 -8.80 -24.27
N ILE A 145 -6.51 -8.76 -24.79
CA ILE A 145 -6.14 -9.27 -26.12
C ILE A 145 -5.30 -10.54 -25.99
N GLU A 146 -4.13 -10.45 -25.37
CA GLU A 146 -3.17 -11.55 -25.30
C GLU A 146 -2.22 -11.42 -24.10
N ILE A 147 -1.50 -12.51 -23.83
CA ILE A 147 -0.37 -12.52 -22.89
C ILE A 147 0.87 -12.07 -23.66
N GLY A 148 1.51 -11.00 -23.18
CA GLY A 148 2.76 -10.47 -23.72
C GLY A 148 3.99 -11.17 -23.13
N GLU A 149 5.05 -10.39 -22.87
CA GLU A 149 6.29 -10.90 -22.29
C GLU A 149 6.07 -11.47 -20.87
N VAL A 150 6.74 -12.59 -20.59
CA VAL A 150 6.83 -13.18 -19.25
C VAL A 150 8.27 -13.14 -18.78
N THR A 151 8.51 -12.48 -17.66
CA THR A 151 9.86 -12.35 -17.09
C THR A 151 9.86 -12.82 -15.65
N GLN A 152 10.79 -13.71 -15.30
CA GLN A 152 11.09 -13.93 -13.90
C GLN A 152 11.80 -12.69 -13.36
N LYS A 153 11.25 -12.10 -12.30
CA LYS A 153 11.84 -10.97 -11.57
C LYS A 153 12.68 -11.50 -10.41
N GLU A 154 13.24 -10.56 -9.63
CA GLU A 154 14.01 -10.89 -8.44
C GLU A 154 13.23 -11.81 -7.50
N LYS A 155 13.90 -12.88 -7.07
CA LYS A 155 13.47 -13.76 -5.99
C LYS A 155 13.79 -13.07 -4.67
N ASN A 156 12.82 -13.03 -3.76
CA ASN A 156 13.08 -12.65 -2.38
C ASN A 156 13.15 -13.90 -1.48
N SER A 157 13.31 -13.70 -0.18
CA SER A 157 13.46 -14.81 0.79
C SER A 157 12.19 -15.63 1.02
N ILE A 158 11.04 -15.23 0.47
CA ILE A 158 9.72 -15.86 0.66
C ILE A 158 9.11 -16.30 -0.67
N HIS A 159 9.13 -15.44 -1.69
CA HIS A 159 8.50 -15.67 -2.98
C HIS A 159 9.51 -15.60 -4.14
N THR A 160 9.21 -16.37 -5.17
CA THR A 160 9.75 -16.13 -6.52
C THR A 160 8.73 -15.33 -7.31
N ASN A 161 9.16 -14.17 -7.83
CA ASN A 161 8.29 -13.25 -8.54
C ASN A 161 8.37 -13.47 -10.06
N VAL A 162 7.22 -13.53 -10.71
CA VAL A 162 7.09 -13.57 -12.17
C VAL A 162 6.20 -12.42 -12.59
N GLU A 163 6.69 -11.60 -13.51
CA GLU A 163 5.88 -10.56 -14.14
C GLU A 163 5.36 -11.08 -15.49
N ILE A 164 4.06 -10.97 -15.69
CA ILE A 164 3.37 -11.31 -16.94
C ILE A 164 2.73 -10.05 -17.51
N GLN A 165 3.07 -9.68 -18.73
CA GLN A 165 2.43 -8.57 -19.41
C GLN A 165 1.02 -8.97 -19.88
N LEU A 166 0.01 -8.26 -19.41
CA LEU A 166 -1.37 -8.39 -19.90
C LEU A 166 -1.61 -7.30 -20.96
N VAL A 167 -1.82 -7.70 -22.21
CA VAL A 167 -2.02 -6.76 -23.33
C VAL A 167 -3.51 -6.46 -23.46
N PHE A 168 -3.89 -5.19 -23.29
CA PHE A 168 -5.23 -4.67 -23.55
C PHE A 168 -5.23 -3.76 -24.79
N GLU A 169 -6.41 -3.43 -25.33
CA GLU A 169 -6.56 -2.57 -26.52
C GLU A 169 -5.79 -1.25 -26.45
N GLN A 170 -5.69 -0.63 -25.27
CA GLN A 170 -5.10 0.71 -25.10
C GLN A 170 -3.77 0.71 -24.35
N MET A 171 -3.41 -0.37 -23.65
CA MET A 171 -2.12 -0.45 -22.95
C MET A 171 -1.75 -1.87 -22.58
N THR A 172 -0.48 -2.08 -22.25
CA THR A 172 0.00 -3.29 -21.59
C THR A 172 0.13 -3.03 -20.09
N VAL A 173 -0.46 -3.90 -19.26
CA VAL A 173 -0.39 -3.82 -17.80
C VAL A 173 0.37 -5.04 -17.27
N PRO A 174 1.51 -4.86 -16.59
CA PRO A 174 2.19 -5.96 -15.92
C PRO A 174 1.36 -6.53 -14.76
N LEU A 175 1.29 -7.85 -14.67
CA LEU A 175 0.77 -8.61 -13.53
C LEU A 175 1.95 -9.28 -12.81
N LEU A 176 2.22 -8.85 -11.58
CA LEU A 176 3.21 -9.48 -10.72
C LEU A 176 2.58 -10.66 -10.00
N ILE A 177 3.05 -11.86 -10.30
CA ILE A 177 2.64 -13.12 -9.67
C ILE A 177 3.73 -13.58 -8.71
N ARG A 178 3.34 -13.89 -7.48
CA ARG A 178 4.24 -14.37 -6.42
C ARG A 178 4.01 -15.85 -6.18
N LEU A 179 5.06 -16.64 -6.33
CA LEU A 179 5.01 -18.08 -6.09
C LEU A 179 5.73 -18.43 -4.79
N ASP A 180 5.10 -19.25 -3.97
CA ASP A 180 5.71 -19.81 -2.75
C ASP A 180 6.87 -20.77 -3.08
N PRO A 181 7.65 -21.22 -2.08
CA PRO A 181 8.77 -22.13 -2.32
C PRO A 181 8.39 -23.49 -2.93
N SER A 182 7.10 -23.87 -2.92
CA SER A 182 6.60 -25.07 -3.60
C SER A 182 6.26 -24.83 -5.08
N GLY A 183 6.37 -23.59 -5.55
CA GLY A 183 6.04 -23.19 -6.91
C GLY A 183 4.55 -22.96 -7.12
N LYS A 184 3.75 -22.78 -6.05
CA LYS A 184 2.32 -22.45 -6.15
C LYS A 184 2.10 -20.95 -6.02
N ILE A 185 1.08 -20.42 -6.70
CA ILE A 185 0.75 -18.99 -6.65
C ILE A 185 0.18 -18.64 -5.29
N ASP A 186 0.89 -17.79 -4.54
CA ASP A 186 0.50 -17.39 -3.18
C ASP A 186 -0.06 -15.96 -3.11
N ASP A 187 0.28 -15.12 -4.10
CA ASP A 187 -0.26 -13.78 -4.26
C ASP A 187 -0.10 -13.29 -5.71
N PHE A 188 -0.85 -12.27 -6.10
CA PHE A 188 -0.64 -11.55 -7.36
C PHE A 188 -1.28 -10.17 -7.32
N GLN A 189 -0.69 -9.23 -8.05
CA GLN A 189 -1.17 -7.85 -8.14
C GLN A 189 -0.82 -7.25 -9.50
N LEU A 190 -1.64 -6.31 -9.97
CA LEU A 190 -1.22 -5.44 -11.06
C LEU A 190 -0.03 -4.59 -10.60
N SER A 191 0.98 -4.50 -11.44
CA SER A 191 2.13 -3.64 -11.24
C SER A 191 2.10 -2.56 -12.31
N MET A 192 2.19 -1.31 -11.90
CA MET A 192 2.30 -0.21 -12.86
C MET A 192 3.75 -0.08 -13.30
N PRO A 193 4.02 0.15 -14.59
CA PRO A 193 5.39 0.33 -15.07
C PRO A 193 6.03 1.53 -14.35
N PHE A 194 7.21 1.32 -13.78
CA PHE A 194 7.96 2.38 -13.11
C PHE A 194 8.58 3.32 -14.14
N SER A 195 8.52 4.62 -13.85
CA SER A 195 9.44 5.60 -14.43
C SER A 195 10.89 5.22 -14.07
N PRO A 196 11.89 5.58 -14.89
CA PRO A 196 13.28 5.45 -14.45
C PRO A 196 13.44 6.10 -13.08
N VAL A 197 14.15 5.43 -12.17
CA VAL A 197 14.44 5.95 -10.84
C VAL A 197 15.79 6.63 -10.83
N ALA A 198 16.03 7.50 -9.86
CA ALA A 198 17.35 8.11 -9.72
C ALA A 198 18.42 7.07 -9.40
N ASP A 199 19.62 7.29 -9.93
CA ASP A 199 20.83 6.58 -9.54
C ASP A 199 21.05 6.69 -8.02
N ARG A 200 22.00 5.91 -7.52
CA ARG A 200 22.40 6.01 -6.11
C ARG A 200 22.95 7.40 -5.83
N PRO A 201 22.56 8.03 -4.71
CA PRO A 201 23.09 9.34 -4.33
C PRO A 201 24.58 9.25 -3.97
N SER A 202 25.33 10.35 -4.11
CA SER A 202 26.78 10.40 -3.90
C SER A 202 27.25 10.04 -2.47
N TYR A 203 26.36 10.15 -1.48
CA TYR A 203 26.63 9.76 -0.10
C TYR A 203 26.45 8.25 0.15
N SER A 204 25.83 7.53 -0.79
CA SER A 204 25.76 6.07 -0.73
C SER A 204 27.14 5.49 -0.99
N LYS A 205 27.65 4.73 -0.02
CA LYS A 205 28.95 4.05 -0.07
C LYS A 205 28.75 2.55 0.13
N PRO A 206 28.26 1.79 -0.87
CA PRO A 206 27.98 0.36 -0.73
C PRO A 206 29.17 -0.47 -0.25
N GLU A 207 30.40 -0.01 -0.47
CA GLU A 207 31.62 -0.63 0.03
C GLU A 207 31.79 -0.52 1.56
N SER A 208 31.05 0.37 2.22
CA SER A 208 31.14 0.64 3.67
C SER A 208 30.15 -0.16 4.53
N PHE A 209 29.19 -0.87 3.91
CA PHE A 209 28.23 -1.72 4.61
C PHE A 209 28.02 -3.05 3.87
N ILE A 210 27.24 -3.95 4.46
CA ILE A 210 26.85 -5.24 3.89
C ILE A 210 25.34 -5.33 3.98
N ASP A 211 24.69 -5.63 2.85
CA ASP A 211 23.26 -5.95 2.82
C ASP A 211 23.05 -7.44 3.07
N LYS A 212 22.31 -7.76 4.13
CA LYS A 212 21.88 -9.11 4.49
C LYS A 212 20.38 -9.24 4.21
N GLY A 213 19.99 -10.15 3.34
CA GLY A 213 18.59 -10.54 3.19
C GLY A 213 18.08 -11.20 4.46
N VAL A 214 16.91 -10.77 4.94
CA VAL A 214 16.28 -11.27 6.18
C VAL A 214 14.81 -11.62 5.93
N VAL A 215 14.23 -12.37 6.86
CA VAL A 215 12.78 -12.61 6.95
C VAL A 215 12.34 -12.22 8.35
N VAL A 216 11.34 -11.36 8.42
CA VAL A 216 10.72 -10.91 9.66
C VAL A 216 9.35 -11.58 9.80
N GLY A 217 9.02 -12.05 11.01
CA GLY A 217 7.78 -12.77 11.25
C GLY A 217 7.81 -14.21 10.72
N SER A 218 6.67 -14.88 10.78
CA SER A 218 6.51 -16.28 10.40
C SER A 218 5.06 -16.61 10.01
N GLY A 219 4.80 -17.85 9.60
CA GLY A 219 3.46 -18.33 9.31
C GLY A 219 2.90 -17.80 7.99
N ALA A 220 1.71 -17.20 8.01
CA ALA A 220 0.99 -16.78 6.80
C ALA A 220 1.47 -15.44 6.21
N PHE A 221 2.18 -14.63 7.01
CA PHE A 221 2.63 -13.28 6.65
C PHE A 221 4.12 -13.04 7.01
N PRO A 222 5.07 -13.91 6.60
CA PRO A 222 6.49 -13.59 6.73
C PRO A 222 6.83 -12.41 5.81
N LEU A 223 7.70 -11.49 6.22
CA LEU A 223 8.05 -10.30 5.45
C LEU A 223 9.52 -10.35 5.04
N PRO A 224 9.85 -10.29 3.74
CA PRO A 224 11.23 -10.24 3.30
C PRO A 224 11.76 -8.84 3.59
N GLY A 225 13.03 -8.75 3.93
CA GLY A 225 13.69 -7.46 4.10
C GLY A 225 15.18 -7.51 3.88
N THR A 226 15.80 -6.35 4.02
CA THR A 226 17.23 -6.15 3.94
C THR A 226 17.69 -5.44 5.20
N LEU A 227 18.67 -6.04 5.86
CA LEU A 227 19.43 -5.41 6.93
C LEU A 227 20.77 -4.93 6.37
N SER A 228 20.91 -3.61 6.23
CA SER A 228 22.17 -2.96 5.85
C SER A 228 23.01 -2.75 7.12
N VAL A 229 24.12 -3.48 7.25
CA VAL A 229 25.00 -3.45 8.44
C VAL A 229 26.32 -2.75 8.08
N PRO A 230 26.73 -1.69 8.80
CA PRO A 230 28.02 -1.06 8.59
C PRO A 230 29.17 -2.07 8.75
N LYS A 231 30.22 -1.93 7.96
CA LYS A 231 31.46 -2.68 8.16
C LYS A 231 32.23 -2.10 9.34
N GLY A 232 32.78 -2.97 10.17
CA GLY A 232 33.62 -2.59 11.31
C GLY A 232 33.27 -3.34 12.57
N LYS A 233 33.70 -2.80 13.71
CA LYS A 233 33.41 -3.35 15.03
C LYS A 233 32.06 -2.81 15.50
N GLY A 234 31.03 -3.65 15.46
CA GLY A 234 29.77 -3.40 16.15
C GLY A 234 29.88 -3.60 17.67
N PRO A 235 28.75 -3.67 18.38
CA PRO A 235 27.39 -3.56 17.85
C PRO A 235 27.06 -2.13 17.39
N PHE A 236 26.14 -1.98 16.43
CA PHE A 236 25.76 -0.69 15.85
C PHE A 236 24.36 -0.24 16.31
N PRO A 237 24.10 1.08 16.45
CA PRO A 237 22.73 1.56 16.52
C PRO A 237 21.98 1.20 15.25
N ALA A 238 20.67 0.96 15.35
CA ALA A 238 19.84 0.55 14.23
C ALA A 238 18.59 1.40 14.04
N VAL A 239 18.21 1.66 12.80
CA VAL A 239 16.96 2.33 12.43
C VAL A 239 16.08 1.37 11.63
N ILE A 240 14.82 1.22 12.06
CA ILE A 240 13.78 0.51 11.32
C ILE A 240 13.04 1.52 10.44
N LEU A 241 12.86 1.22 9.17
CA LEU A 241 12.07 2.06 8.25
C LEU A 241 10.64 1.51 8.13
N VAL A 242 9.66 2.31 8.55
CA VAL A 242 8.23 1.96 8.55
C VAL A 242 7.49 2.82 7.52
N HIS A 243 6.89 2.17 6.52
CA HIS A 243 6.28 2.78 5.35
C HIS A 243 5.07 3.67 5.66
N GLY A 244 4.71 4.49 4.67
CA GLY A 244 3.43 5.19 4.60
C GLY A 244 2.24 4.28 4.29
N ALA A 245 1.13 4.90 3.89
CA ALA A 245 -0.11 4.21 3.53
C ALA A 245 0.03 3.43 2.22
N GLY A 246 -0.76 2.37 2.06
CA GLY A 246 -0.80 1.56 0.84
C GLY A 246 0.28 0.48 0.74
N ALA A 247 0.33 -0.20 -0.40
CA ALA A 247 1.32 -1.25 -0.67
C ALA A 247 2.67 -0.64 -1.07
N ALA A 248 3.74 -1.04 -0.38
CA ALA A 248 5.10 -0.58 -0.66
C ALA A 248 6.13 -1.69 -0.45
N ASP A 249 7.13 -1.75 -1.35
CA ASP A 249 8.31 -2.60 -1.19
C ASP A 249 9.28 -2.03 -0.14
N GLN A 250 10.36 -2.74 0.15
CA GLN A 250 11.39 -2.31 1.10
C GLN A 250 12.11 -1.01 0.71
N ASP A 251 12.07 -0.59 -0.56
CA ASP A 251 12.64 0.68 -1.02
C ASP A 251 11.64 1.84 -0.88
N SER A 252 10.37 1.51 -0.53
CA SER A 252 9.23 2.41 -0.61
C SER A 252 9.11 3.04 -2.00
N ALA A 253 9.40 2.25 -3.05
CA ALA A 253 9.45 2.69 -4.43
C ALA A 253 8.11 3.33 -4.82
N THR A 254 8.14 4.62 -5.13
CA THR A 254 6.96 5.40 -5.50
C THR A 254 7.30 6.25 -6.71
N TYR A 255 6.68 5.94 -7.84
CA TYR A 255 7.01 6.54 -9.14
C TYR A 255 8.52 6.47 -9.44
N ALA A 256 9.21 7.60 -9.55
CA ALA A 256 10.65 7.66 -9.83
C ALA A 256 11.53 7.69 -8.57
N LEU A 257 10.95 7.51 -7.38
CA LEU A 257 11.60 7.71 -6.08
C LEU A 257 11.82 6.39 -5.33
N LYS A 258 12.91 6.32 -4.56
CA LYS A 258 13.25 5.20 -3.66
C LYS A 258 13.74 5.70 -2.29
N PRO A 259 12.88 6.39 -1.52
CA PRO A 259 13.32 7.10 -0.31
C PRO A 259 13.90 6.16 0.77
N PHE A 260 13.41 4.92 0.91
CA PHE A 260 13.96 4.01 1.92
C PHE A 260 15.31 3.40 1.51
N ARG A 261 15.58 3.27 0.20
CA ARG A 261 16.94 2.96 -0.28
C ARG A 261 17.90 4.08 0.09
N ASP A 262 17.53 5.32 -0.20
CA ASP A 262 18.37 6.49 0.06
C ASP A 262 18.68 6.65 1.57
N LEU A 263 17.66 6.48 2.43
CA LEU A 263 17.84 6.45 3.89
C LEU A 263 18.74 5.29 4.34
N ALA A 264 18.48 4.06 3.86
CA ALA A 264 19.23 2.88 4.28
C ALA A 264 20.71 2.99 3.91
N GLU A 265 21.01 3.29 2.65
CA GLU A 265 22.39 3.38 2.18
C GLU A 265 23.12 4.57 2.81
N GLY A 266 22.45 5.72 2.98
CA GLY A 266 23.04 6.91 3.59
C GLY A 266 23.36 6.75 5.08
N LEU A 267 22.46 6.14 5.85
CA LEU A 267 22.67 5.91 7.28
C LEU A 267 23.67 4.76 7.54
N ALA A 268 23.61 3.68 6.75
CA ALA A 268 24.58 2.59 6.81
C ALA A 268 26.00 3.09 6.50
N SER A 269 26.13 3.98 5.52
CA SER A 269 27.41 4.64 5.19
C SER A 269 27.94 5.56 6.30
N LYS A 270 27.12 5.88 7.31
CA LYS A 270 27.46 6.68 8.49
C LYS A 270 27.51 5.85 9.78
N GLY A 271 27.56 4.52 9.70
CA GLY A 271 27.74 3.67 10.87
C GLY A 271 26.46 3.35 11.64
N ILE A 272 25.29 3.47 11.01
CA ILE A 272 23.99 3.13 11.59
C ILE A 272 23.38 2.00 10.76
N ALA A 273 23.09 0.86 11.39
CA ALA A 273 22.41 -0.23 10.70
C ALA A 273 20.98 0.16 10.33
N VAL A 274 20.48 -0.32 9.20
CA VAL A 274 19.11 -0.03 8.77
C VAL A 274 18.40 -1.29 8.35
N LEU A 275 17.21 -1.52 8.90
CA LEU A 275 16.33 -2.60 8.46
C LEU A 275 15.13 -2.01 7.72
N ARG A 276 15.01 -2.42 6.46
CA ARG A 276 13.88 -2.17 5.57
C ARG A 276 13.25 -3.49 5.15
N TYR A 277 11.95 -3.52 4.96
CA TYR A 277 11.19 -4.75 4.69
C TYR A 277 10.06 -4.49 3.71
N ASN A 278 9.59 -5.50 2.98
CA ASN A 278 8.37 -5.34 2.20
C ASN A 278 7.20 -5.24 3.17
N LYS A 279 6.33 -4.25 2.97
CA LYS A 279 5.12 -4.12 3.76
C LYS A 279 4.20 -5.30 3.47
N ARG A 280 3.41 -5.75 4.47
CA ARG A 280 2.49 -6.87 4.27
C ARG A 280 1.49 -6.68 3.13
N THR A 281 1.05 -5.44 2.90
CA THR A 281 0.12 -5.08 1.83
C THR A 281 0.76 -5.16 0.44
N TYR A 282 2.08 -5.14 0.38
CA TYR A 282 2.84 -5.39 -0.83
C TYR A 282 3.16 -6.87 -0.99
N GLU A 283 3.70 -7.51 0.04
CA GLU A 283 4.15 -8.91 -0.08
C GLU A 283 3.00 -9.91 -0.13
N HIS A 284 1.93 -9.63 0.61
CA HIS A 284 0.76 -10.49 0.82
C HIS A 284 -0.52 -9.69 0.56
N GLY A 285 -0.59 -9.04 -0.60
CA GLY A 285 -1.68 -8.13 -0.98
C GLY A 285 -3.06 -8.74 -0.83
N LEU A 286 -3.35 -9.84 -1.55
CA LEU A 286 -4.66 -10.50 -1.53
C LEU A 286 -5.00 -11.03 -0.13
N LYS A 287 -4.02 -11.66 0.54
CA LYS A 287 -4.20 -12.17 1.92
C LYS A 287 -4.46 -11.10 2.95
N THR A 288 -3.96 -9.89 2.71
CA THR A 288 -4.18 -8.76 3.59
C THR A 288 -5.52 -8.10 3.29
N GLU A 289 -5.79 -7.80 2.01
CA GLU A 289 -7.00 -7.09 1.56
C GLU A 289 -8.29 -7.85 1.80
N LEU A 290 -8.28 -9.17 1.57
CA LEU A 290 -9.45 -10.03 1.76
C LEU A 290 -9.63 -10.50 3.22
N SER A 291 -8.75 -10.06 4.13
CA SER A 291 -8.85 -10.44 5.54
C SER A 291 -9.96 -9.65 6.25
N PRO A 292 -10.92 -10.32 6.92
CA PRO A 292 -11.95 -9.63 7.71
C PRO A 292 -11.38 -8.95 8.97
N PHE A 293 -10.10 -9.18 9.29
CA PHE A 293 -9.42 -8.64 10.47
C PHE A 293 -8.38 -7.57 10.13
N TYR A 294 -8.43 -7.01 8.92
CA TYR A 294 -7.47 -6.01 8.45
C TYR A 294 -7.64 -4.67 9.17
N THR A 295 -6.76 -4.39 10.14
CA THR A 295 -6.68 -3.12 10.88
C THR A 295 -5.38 -2.38 10.57
N VAL A 296 -5.31 -1.09 10.89
CA VAL A 296 -4.06 -0.31 10.78
C VAL A 296 -2.94 -0.87 11.67
N ASP A 297 -3.31 -1.46 12.81
CA ASP A 297 -2.36 -2.15 13.69
C ASP A 297 -1.76 -3.37 12.98
N LYS A 298 -2.59 -4.17 12.29
CA LYS A 298 -2.09 -5.29 11.48
C LYS A 298 -1.19 -4.78 10.38
N GLU A 299 -1.64 -3.79 9.62
CA GLU A 299 -0.92 -3.21 8.48
C GLU A 299 0.47 -2.67 8.85
N THR A 300 0.60 -1.99 9.99
CA THR A 300 1.78 -1.19 10.31
C THR A 300 2.41 -1.56 11.66
N THR A 301 1.62 -1.52 12.74
CA THR A 301 2.17 -1.62 14.10
C THR A 301 2.74 -2.98 14.43
N ASP A 302 1.99 -4.04 14.14
CA ASP A 302 2.39 -5.41 14.47
C ASP A 302 3.67 -5.79 13.73
N ASP A 303 3.83 -5.37 12.47
CA ASP A 303 5.03 -5.63 11.68
C ASP A 303 6.24 -4.86 12.20
N ALA A 304 6.09 -3.57 12.52
CA ALA A 304 7.18 -2.79 13.11
C ALA A 304 7.69 -3.39 14.44
N LEU A 305 6.80 -3.99 15.24
CA LEU A 305 7.17 -4.69 16.47
C LEU A 305 7.88 -6.02 16.19
N LEU A 306 7.47 -6.76 15.16
CA LEU A 306 8.19 -7.97 14.72
C LEU A 306 9.61 -7.63 14.25
N VAL A 307 9.80 -6.54 13.52
CA VAL A 307 11.11 -6.06 13.08
C VAL A 307 11.96 -5.63 14.29
N THR A 308 11.36 -4.92 15.24
CA THR A 308 12.02 -4.53 16.50
C THR A 308 12.52 -5.76 17.25
N HIS A 309 11.68 -6.79 17.38
CA HIS A 309 12.05 -8.04 18.02
C HIS A 309 13.15 -8.79 17.24
N PHE A 310 13.10 -8.77 15.91
CA PHE A 310 14.16 -9.35 15.08
C PHE A 310 15.52 -8.69 15.38
N LEU A 311 15.59 -7.35 15.36
CA LEU A 311 16.85 -6.62 15.60
C LEU A 311 17.41 -6.80 17.00
N GLN A 312 16.56 -6.99 18.02
CA GLN A 312 17.02 -7.30 19.38
C GLN A 312 17.85 -8.59 19.48
N ASN A 313 17.69 -9.50 18.51
CA ASN A 313 18.37 -10.78 18.47
C ASN A 313 19.49 -10.83 17.42
N GLU A 314 19.79 -9.72 16.73
CA GLU A 314 20.86 -9.68 15.73
C GLU A 314 22.19 -9.27 16.41
N PRO A 315 23.24 -10.11 16.37
CA PRO A 315 24.47 -9.90 17.15
C PRO A 315 25.23 -8.61 16.85
N MET A 316 25.11 -8.07 15.64
CA MET A 316 25.78 -6.84 15.22
C MET A 316 25.01 -5.56 15.58
N ILE A 317 23.84 -5.69 16.22
CA ILE A 317 22.96 -4.59 16.58
C ILE A 317 23.02 -4.36 18.08
N ASP A 318 23.13 -3.09 18.48
CA ASP A 318 23.03 -2.72 19.88
C ASP A 318 21.55 -2.66 20.25
N LYS A 319 21.12 -3.65 21.05
CA LYS A 319 19.73 -3.82 21.48
C LYS A 319 19.17 -2.64 22.28
N ASN A 320 20.03 -1.79 22.85
CA ASN A 320 19.61 -0.59 23.58
C ASN A 320 19.45 0.62 22.65
N GLN A 321 19.83 0.47 21.38
CA GLN A 321 19.99 1.54 20.40
C GLN A 321 19.18 1.24 19.13
N ILE A 322 17.95 0.77 19.32
CA ILE A 322 16.99 0.52 18.24
C ILE A 322 16.04 1.71 18.14
N TYR A 323 15.99 2.30 16.94
CA TYR A 323 15.18 3.45 16.60
C TYR A 323 14.17 3.09 15.52
N ILE A 324 13.05 3.80 15.47
CA ILE A 324 12.02 3.62 14.44
C ILE A 324 11.86 4.92 13.69
N LEU A 325 12.01 4.90 12.36
CA LEU A 325 11.64 5.99 11.47
C LEU A 325 10.37 5.60 10.73
N GLY A 326 9.30 6.34 10.98
CA GLY A 326 8.04 6.20 10.28
C GLY A 326 7.85 7.31 9.25
N HIS A 327 7.56 6.95 8.01
CA HIS A 327 7.21 7.90 6.94
C HIS A 327 5.70 8.00 6.77
N SER A 328 5.15 9.21 6.62
CA SER A 328 3.72 9.40 6.33
C SER A 328 2.81 8.71 7.37
N GLN A 329 1.93 7.79 6.97
CA GLN A 329 1.16 6.93 7.90
C GLN A 329 2.05 6.23 8.94
N GLY A 330 3.22 5.72 8.54
CA GLY A 330 4.18 5.12 9.47
C GLY A 330 4.63 6.09 10.55
N GLY A 331 4.80 7.37 10.20
CA GLY A 331 5.12 8.44 11.15
C GLY A 331 3.97 8.74 12.11
N MET A 332 2.74 8.77 11.59
CA MET A 332 1.52 8.89 12.41
C MET A 332 1.37 7.70 13.38
N MET A 333 1.80 6.51 12.99
CA MET A 333 1.69 5.28 13.79
C MET A 333 2.79 5.11 14.85
N ILE A 334 3.85 5.94 14.84
CA ILE A 334 4.95 5.93 15.83
C ILE A 334 4.44 5.80 17.28
N PRO A 335 3.53 6.67 17.79
CA PRO A 335 3.05 6.55 19.16
C PRO A 335 2.32 5.24 19.43
N ARG A 336 1.58 4.72 18.44
CA ARG A 336 0.89 3.42 18.59
C ARG A 336 1.89 2.26 18.68
N ILE A 337 2.98 2.33 17.92
CA ILE A 337 4.09 1.35 17.98
C ILE A 337 4.78 1.42 19.34
N ILE A 338 5.11 2.62 19.82
CA ILE A 338 5.72 2.82 21.14
C ILE A 338 4.81 2.29 22.26
N GLU A 339 3.52 2.61 22.22
CA GLU A 339 2.54 2.17 23.22
C GLU A 339 2.43 0.64 23.29
N LYS A 340 2.45 -0.03 22.13
CA LYS A 340 2.36 -1.50 22.07
C LYS A 340 3.69 -2.22 22.28
N ASN A 341 4.81 -1.51 22.31
CA ASN A 341 6.12 -2.11 22.57
C ASN A 341 6.26 -2.49 24.06
N GLN A 342 5.79 -3.68 24.41
CA GLN A 342 5.77 -4.19 25.80
C GLN A 342 7.15 -4.22 26.47
N ASN A 343 8.21 -4.40 25.69
CA ASN A 343 9.58 -4.48 26.21
C ASN A 343 10.24 -3.11 26.40
N GLN A 344 9.61 -2.01 25.98
CA GLN A 344 10.12 -0.62 26.09
C GLN A 344 11.52 -0.36 25.49
N ASN A 345 11.99 -1.23 24.59
CA ASN A 345 13.35 -1.18 24.03
C ASN A 345 13.47 -0.32 22.75
N ILE A 346 12.60 0.69 22.55
CA ILE A 346 12.77 1.67 21.46
C ILE A 346 13.48 2.89 22.06
N ALA A 347 14.74 3.09 21.67
CA ALA A 347 15.61 4.14 22.19
C ALA A 347 15.16 5.56 21.79
N GLY A 348 14.48 5.66 20.65
CA GLY A 348 13.93 6.89 20.11
C GLY A 348 13.14 6.62 18.83
N ALA A 349 12.35 7.58 18.39
CA ALA A 349 11.58 7.45 17.16
C ALA A 349 11.61 8.73 16.32
N ILE A 350 11.50 8.58 15.01
CA ILE A 350 11.59 9.64 14.02
C ILE A 350 10.26 9.67 13.26
N VAL A 351 9.56 10.79 13.35
CA VAL A 351 8.32 11.07 12.59
C VAL A 351 8.73 11.85 11.35
N MET A 352 8.74 11.21 10.18
CA MET A 352 9.16 11.82 8.92
C MET A 352 7.93 12.07 8.03
N GLY A 353 7.52 13.34 7.94
CA GLY A 353 6.31 13.72 7.18
C GLY A 353 5.05 13.00 7.69
N GLY A 354 4.93 12.80 9.00
CA GLY A 354 3.80 12.13 9.63
C GLY A 354 2.84 13.13 10.30
N ALA A 355 1.54 13.01 10.00
CA ALA A 355 0.51 13.87 10.57
C ALA A 355 0.37 13.66 12.09
N GLY A 356 0.18 14.77 12.81
CA GLY A 356 -0.10 14.77 14.24
C GLY A 356 -1.58 14.61 14.54
N LYS A 357 -2.43 15.19 13.68
CA LYS A 357 -3.90 15.14 13.76
C LYS A 357 -4.47 13.76 13.41
N ALA A 358 -5.80 13.65 13.45
CA ALA A 358 -6.50 12.46 12.97
C ALA A 358 -6.28 12.25 11.46
N PHE A 359 -6.14 11.00 11.04
CA PHE A 359 -5.89 10.62 9.64
C PHE A 359 -6.87 11.27 8.66
N THR A 360 -8.17 11.23 8.97
CA THR A 360 -9.22 11.79 8.09
C THR A 360 -9.11 13.30 7.92
N ASP A 361 -8.68 14.04 8.95
CA ASP A 361 -8.52 15.49 8.86
C ASP A 361 -7.30 15.84 8.01
N ASN A 362 -6.19 15.11 8.20
CA ASN A 362 -5.02 15.26 7.35
C ASN A 362 -5.35 14.95 5.87
N VAL A 363 -6.04 13.84 5.59
CA VAL A 363 -6.42 13.48 4.22
C VAL A 363 -7.32 14.55 3.60
N LEU A 364 -8.27 15.13 4.35
CA LEU A 364 -9.08 16.24 3.86
C LEU A 364 -8.23 17.44 3.41
N ASP A 365 -7.21 17.82 4.19
CA ASP A 365 -6.30 18.90 3.82
C ASP A 365 -5.64 18.61 2.44
N GLN A 366 -5.23 17.36 2.19
CA GLN A 366 -4.66 16.95 0.90
C GLN A 366 -5.66 17.06 -0.25
N LEU A 367 -6.90 16.59 -0.03
CA LEU A 367 -7.96 16.60 -1.04
C LEU A 367 -8.39 18.03 -1.37
N GLU A 368 -8.44 18.92 -0.38
CA GLU A 368 -8.71 20.35 -0.58
C GLU A 368 -7.63 21.01 -1.43
N TYR A 369 -6.35 20.72 -1.14
CA TYR A 369 -5.26 21.21 -1.96
C TYR A 369 -5.36 20.70 -3.41
N ARG A 370 -5.56 19.40 -3.61
CA ARG A 370 -5.71 18.81 -4.95
C ARG A 370 -6.89 19.41 -5.71
N LEU A 371 -8.02 19.65 -5.05
CA LEU A 371 -9.16 20.35 -5.63
C LEU A 371 -8.78 21.77 -6.06
N SER A 372 -8.03 22.50 -5.22
CA SER A 372 -7.63 23.88 -5.50
C SER A 372 -6.72 24.03 -6.73
N ILE A 373 -5.95 22.99 -7.05
CA ILE A 373 -5.04 22.97 -8.21
C ILE A 373 -5.64 22.24 -9.43
N GLY A 374 -6.90 21.80 -9.36
CA GLY A 374 -7.59 21.13 -10.48
C GLY A 374 -7.24 19.65 -10.67
N GLU A 375 -6.52 19.03 -9.72
CA GLU A 375 -6.11 17.62 -9.72
C GLU A 375 -7.16 16.67 -9.09
N MET A 376 -8.35 17.20 -8.79
CA MET A 376 -9.48 16.46 -8.22
C MET A 376 -10.81 17.11 -8.64
N LYS A 377 -11.83 16.29 -8.91
CA LYS A 377 -13.18 16.80 -9.21
C LYS A 377 -13.92 17.18 -7.93
N PRO A 378 -14.78 18.23 -7.96
CA PRO A 378 -15.59 18.62 -6.81
C PRO A 378 -16.48 17.48 -6.26
N GLU A 379 -16.97 16.59 -7.12
CA GLU A 379 -17.82 15.46 -6.75
C GLU A 379 -17.04 14.40 -5.96
N GLU A 380 -15.79 14.14 -6.33
CA GLU A 380 -14.89 13.22 -5.64
C GLU A 380 -14.56 13.76 -4.24
N TYR A 381 -14.22 15.05 -4.15
CA TYR A 381 -14.00 15.71 -2.86
C TYR A 381 -15.24 15.63 -1.96
N LYS A 382 -16.43 15.92 -2.48
CA LYS A 382 -17.69 15.82 -1.73
C LYS A 382 -17.98 14.40 -1.25
N PHE A 383 -17.64 13.39 -2.05
CA PHE A 383 -17.75 11.99 -1.66
C PHE A 383 -16.83 11.69 -0.47
N PHE A 384 -15.51 11.89 -0.57
CA PHE A 384 -14.60 11.60 0.54
C PHE A 384 -14.95 12.38 1.80
N LYS A 385 -15.31 13.65 1.65
CA LYS A 385 -15.77 14.48 2.76
C LYS A 385 -16.97 13.86 3.48
N SER A 386 -18.00 13.43 2.75
CA SER A 386 -19.17 12.81 3.39
C SER A 386 -18.82 11.51 4.10
N GLN A 387 -17.92 10.70 3.53
CA GLN A 387 -17.46 9.46 4.16
C GLN A 387 -16.66 9.71 5.44
N PHE A 388 -15.81 10.74 5.46
CA PHE A 388 -15.04 11.10 6.65
C PHE A 388 -15.90 11.73 7.74
N GLU A 389 -16.98 12.44 7.39
CA GLU A 389 -17.97 12.88 8.37
C GLU A 389 -18.66 11.70 9.08
N LEU A 390 -18.94 10.59 8.37
CA LEU A 390 -19.46 9.37 9.00
C LEU A 390 -18.49 8.79 10.04
N LEU A 391 -17.18 8.88 9.80
CA LEU A 391 -16.14 8.36 10.70
C LEU A 391 -15.94 9.24 11.95
N LYS A 392 -16.40 10.50 11.93
CA LYS A 392 -16.37 11.39 13.09
C LYS A 392 -17.43 11.05 14.13
N ASP A 393 -18.45 10.25 13.77
CA ASP A 393 -19.41 9.75 14.75
C ASP A 393 -18.69 8.89 15.81
N PRO A 394 -18.75 9.24 17.11
CA PRO A 394 -18.19 8.41 18.17
C PRO A 394 -18.77 6.99 18.18
N ASN A 395 -20.01 6.81 17.69
CA ASN A 395 -20.71 5.53 17.61
C ASN A 395 -20.42 4.71 16.33
N PHE A 396 -19.57 5.20 15.42
CA PHE A 396 -19.18 4.41 14.25
C PHE A 396 -18.61 3.06 14.71
N SER A 397 -19.19 1.97 14.20
CA SER A 397 -18.80 0.61 14.51
C SER A 397 -18.52 -0.16 13.22
N SER A 398 -17.37 -0.82 13.17
CA SER A 398 -17.03 -1.71 12.05
C SER A 398 -17.96 -2.92 11.92
N GLN A 399 -18.66 -3.31 12.98
CA GLN A 399 -19.62 -4.42 12.99
C GLN A 399 -21.00 -4.01 12.43
N ASN A 400 -21.33 -2.72 12.49
CA ASN A 400 -22.58 -2.17 11.98
C ASN A 400 -22.32 -0.77 11.41
N PRO A 401 -21.59 -0.68 10.28
CA PRO A 401 -21.28 0.61 9.68
C PRO A 401 -22.55 1.27 9.14
N PRO A 402 -22.60 2.62 9.03
CA PRO A 402 -23.67 3.30 8.32
C PRO A 402 -23.86 2.73 6.91
N LYS A 403 -25.13 2.61 6.46
CA LYS A 403 -25.46 2.04 5.14
C LYS A 403 -24.77 2.76 3.97
N ASP A 404 -24.50 4.05 4.14
CA ASP A 404 -23.88 4.90 3.12
C ASP A 404 -22.34 4.92 3.19
N PHE A 405 -21.73 4.12 4.08
CA PHE A 405 -20.28 4.00 4.19
C PHE A 405 -19.70 3.14 3.06
N SER A 406 -18.67 3.65 2.37
CA SER A 406 -18.19 3.11 1.09
C SER A 406 -16.70 3.36 0.85
N LEU A 407 -15.87 3.32 1.91
CA LEU A 407 -14.41 3.44 1.79
C LEU A 407 -13.68 2.08 1.83
N GLY A 408 -14.37 0.98 1.57
CA GLY A 408 -13.83 -0.38 1.73
C GLY A 408 -14.04 -0.92 3.14
N PRO A 409 -13.19 -1.84 3.63
CA PRO A 409 -13.40 -2.56 4.89
C PRO A 409 -13.60 -1.63 6.10
N PRO A 410 -14.78 -1.61 6.75
CA PRO A 410 -15.06 -0.73 7.89
C PRO A 410 -14.14 -0.94 9.09
N VAL A 411 -13.64 -2.17 9.29
CA VAL A 411 -12.70 -2.55 10.36
C VAL A 411 -11.39 -1.76 10.28
N TYR A 412 -10.89 -1.49 9.07
CA TYR A 412 -9.70 -0.68 8.87
C TYR A 412 -9.95 0.77 9.30
N TRP A 413 -11.03 1.37 8.80
CA TRP A 413 -11.36 2.76 9.07
C TRP A 413 -11.73 3.03 10.53
N ASP A 414 -12.44 2.11 11.18
CA ASP A 414 -12.72 2.19 12.62
C ASP A 414 -11.43 2.06 13.46
N SER A 415 -10.39 1.40 12.95
CA SER A 415 -9.10 1.30 13.63
C SER A 415 -8.26 2.57 13.47
N ILE A 416 -8.12 3.10 12.24
CA ILE A 416 -7.24 4.25 11.95
C ILE A 416 -7.82 5.58 12.42
N ARG A 417 -9.15 5.76 12.43
CA ARG A 417 -9.80 7.01 12.89
C ARG A 417 -9.48 7.35 14.34
N LYS A 418 -9.09 6.35 15.14
CA LYS A 418 -8.76 6.47 16.56
C LYS A 418 -7.32 6.97 16.79
N ILE A 419 -6.50 7.00 15.74
CA ILE A 419 -5.11 7.41 15.82
C ILE A 419 -5.02 8.93 15.73
N LYS A 420 -4.56 9.55 16.81
CA LYS A 420 -4.24 10.99 16.90
C LYS A 420 -2.82 11.13 17.43
N ALA A 421 -1.85 11.09 16.52
CA ALA A 421 -0.46 10.80 16.85
C ALA A 421 0.12 11.78 17.88
N ALA A 422 -0.14 13.08 17.72
CA ALA A 422 0.39 14.09 18.63
C ALA A 422 -0.26 14.03 20.03
N GLU A 423 -1.57 13.76 20.11
CA GLU A 423 -2.27 13.57 21.38
C GLU A 423 -1.78 12.31 22.12
N MET A 424 -1.64 11.20 21.40
CA MET A 424 -1.14 9.93 21.96
C MET A 424 0.30 10.06 22.48
N SER A 425 1.11 10.90 21.84
CA SER A 425 2.51 11.11 22.18
C SER A 425 2.72 11.93 23.46
N LYS A 426 1.70 12.63 23.99
CA LYS A 426 1.80 13.53 25.16
C LYS A 426 2.48 12.92 26.38
N LYS A 427 2.08 11.71 26.73
CA LYS A 427 2.52 11.01 27.96
C LYS A 427 3.66 10.04 27.72
N GLN A 428 4.09 9.89 26.46
CA GLN A 428 5.18 8.99 26.12
C GLN A 428 6.52 9.61 26.50
N LYS A 429 7.49 8.75 26.84
CA LYS A 429 8.83 9.17 27.25
C LYS A 429 9.90 8.93 26.19
N THR A 430 9.59 8.15 25.15
CA THR A 430 10.51 7.89 24.04
C THR A 430 10.84 9.17 23.30
N PRO A 431 12.13 9.58 23.18
CA PRO A 431 12.52 10.78 22.45
C PRO A 431 12.02 10.77 21.01
N LEU A 432 11.60 11.93 20.52
CA LEU A 432 11.10 12.07 19.15
C LEU A 432 11.94 13.07 18.35
N LEU A 433 12.23 12.71 17.09
CA LEU A 433 12.68 13.64 16.07
C LEU A 433 11.56 13.82 15.05
N ILE A 434 11.02 15.02 14.91
CA ILE A 434 9.96 15.35 13.95
C ILE A 434 10.59 16.07 12.77
N LEU A 435 10.59 15.41 11.62
CA LEU A 435 11.12 15.89 10.35
C LEU A 435 9.97 16.27 9.42
N GLN A 436 10.03 17.44 8.78
CA GLN A 436 8.99 17.87 7.85
C GLN A 436 9.56 18.68 6.68
N GLY A 437 9.21 18.25 5.46
CA GLY A 437 9.38 19.09 4.27
C GLY A 437 8.30 20.18 4.26
N GLU A 438 8.69 21.44 4.09
CA GLU A 438 7.73 22.56 4.14
C GLU A 438 6.91 22.71 2.86
N ARG A 439 7.33 22.06 1.76
CA ARG A 439 6.56 21.98 0.52
C ARG A 439 5.63 20.77 0.49
N ASP A 440 5.60 19.96 1.54
CA ASP A 440 4.74 18.78 1.59
C ASP A 440 3.26 19.16 1.56
N TYR A 441 2.56 18.82 0.46
CA TYR A 441 1.13 19.05 0.35
C TYR A 441 0.28 17.96 1.02
N GLN A 442 0.86 16.79 1.30
CA GLN A 442 0.16 15.67 1.95
C GLN A 442 0.13 15.89 3.48
N VAL A 443 1.17 16.48 4.04
CA VAL A 443 1.27 16.83 5.46
C VAL A 443 1.71 18.28 5.58
N LEU A 444 0.73 19.19 5.61
CA LEU A 444 0.97 20.62 5.58
C LEU A 444 1.73 21.08 6.83
N SER A 445 2.98 21.48 6.65
CA SER A 445 3.87 21.92 7.74
C SER A 445 3.26 23.05 8.57
N LYS A 446 2.59 24.01 7.91
CA LYS A 446 1.92 25.16 8.52
C LYS A 446 0.78 24.79 9.47
N ILE A 447 0.24 23.58 9.36
CA ILE A 447 -0.85 23.07 10.21
C ILE A 447 -0.31 22.05 11.21
N GLU A 448 0.42 21.06 10.72
CA GLU A 448 0.81 19.88 11.50
C GLU A 448 1.93 20.19 12.50
N ILE A 449 2.90 21.05 12.14
CA ILE A 449 4.01 21.38 13.06
C ILE A 449 3.55 22.22 14.25
N PRO A 450 2.75 23.29 14.09
CA PRO A 450 2.15 23.98 15.23
C PRO A 450 1.32 23.03 16.11
N TYR A 451 0.56 22.11 15.51
CA TYR A 451 -0.23 21.14 16.26
C TYR A 451 0.65 20.19 17.07
N TRP A 452 1.71 19.61 16.48
CA TRP A 452 2.70 18.80 17.18
C TRP A 452 3.35 19.58 18.34
N LYS A 453 3.78 20.82 18.11
CA LYS A 453 4.39 21.67 19.15
C LYS A 453 3.43 21.94 20.31
N GLU A 454 2.17 22.25 20.01
CA GLU A 454 1.17 22.48 21.06
C GLU A 454 0.88 21.22 21.87
N GLN A 455 0.70 20.07 21.20
CA GLN A 455 0.42 18.84 21.92
C GLN A 455 1.62 18.38 22.77
N LEU A 456 2.87 18.63 22.31
CA LEU A 456 4.09 18.14 22.98
C LEU A 456 4.84 19.20 23.80
N LYS A 457 4.24 20.37 24.05
CA LYS A 457 4.89 21.48 24.76
C LYS A 457 5.44 21.15 26.15
N GLU A 458 4.87 20.14 26.82
CA GLU A 458 5.29 19.66 28.14
C GLU A 458 6.44 18.64 28.07
N ARG A 459 6.93 18.31 26.87
CA ARG A 459 8.03 17.37 26.66
C ARG A 459 9.29 18.12 26.25
N ASP A 460 10.39 17.81 26.93
CA ASP A 460 11.72 18.40 26.70
C ASP A 460 12.63 17.54 25.81
N ASN A 461 12.13 16.40 25.34
CA ASN A 461 12.87 15.41 24.55
C ASN A 461 12.38 15.30 23.10
N ILE A 462 11.94 16.43 22.53
CA ILE A 462 11.43 16.55 21.16
C ILE A 462 12.32 17.47 20.34
N ASP A 463 12.85 16.95 19.24
CA ASP A 463 13.64 17.69 18.27
C ASP A 463 12.81 17.92 17.00
N TYR A 464 12.87 19.13 16.42
CA TYR A 464 12.18 19.48 15.17
C TYR A 464 13.20 19.88 14.10
N ARG A 465 13.04 19.36 12.88
CA ARG A 465 13.77 19.79 11.69
C ARG A 465 12.79 20.06 10.56
N LEU A 466 12.81 21.29 10.05
CA LEU A 466 11.98 21.73 8.93
C LEU A 466 12.88 22.00 7.73
N TYR A 467 12.45 21.52 6.57
CA TYR A 467 13.23 21.59 5.34
C TYR A 467 12.47 22.40 4.28
N PRO A 468 12.83 23.68 4.05
CA PRO A 468 12.07 24.60 3.21
C PRO A 468 11.84 24.15 1.77
N LYS A 469 12.76 23.33 1.22
CA LYS A 469 12.74 22.91 -0.19
C LYS A 469 12.14 21.52 -0.41
N LEU A 470 11.79 20.80 0.65
CA LEU A 470 11.46 19.38 0.55
C LEU A 470 9.96 19.13 0.44
N ASN A 471 9.61 18.19 -0.44
CA ASN A 471 8.24 17.66 -0.59
C ASN A 471 7.98 16.48 0.38
N HIS A 472 6.86 15.77 0.18
CA HIS A 472 6.45 14.64 1.03
C HIS A 472 7.45 13.48 1.10
N PHE A 473 8.19 13.25 0.01
CA PHE A 473 9.22 12.20 -0.08
C PHE A 473 10.63 12.72 0.20
N PHE A 474 10.73 13.94 0.72
CA PHE A 474 11.97 14.59 1.11
C PHE A 474 12.95 14.79 -0.06
N THR A 475 12.44 15.03 -1.26
CA THR A 475 13.23 15.46 -2.41
C THR A 475 13.08 16.96 -2.63
N GLU A 476 14.12 17.61 -3.15
CA GLU A 476 14.09 19.06 -3.39
C GLU A 476 13.17 19.42 -4.55
N GLY A 477 12.52 20.57 -4.43
CA GLY A 477 11.81 21.21 -5.51
C GLY A 477 11.61 22.70 -5.25
N ASN A 478 10.80 23.34 -6.08
CA ASN A 478 10.62 24.80 -6.08
C ASN A 478 9.16 25.21 -5.86
N GLY A 479 8.93 26.43 -5.38
CA GLY A 479 7.58 26.93 -5.07
C GLY A 479 7.12 26.56 -3.66
N GLU A 480 5.95 27.06 -3.28
CA GLU A 480 5.47 27.00 -1.89
C GLU A 480 5.02 25.60 -1.45
N LEU A 481 4.14 24.95 -2.21
CA LEU A 481 3.74 23.56 -2.02
C LEU A 481 4.12 22.75 -3.26
N SER A 482 4.49 21.50 -3.02
CA SER A 482 4.78 20.52 -4.05
C SER A 482 3.51 20.07 -4.77
N LYS A 483 3.67 19.62 -6.00
CA LYS A 483 2.60 19.02 -6.79
C LYS A 483 2.79 17.51 -6.95
N PRO A 484 1.72 16.73 -7.18
CA PRO A 484 1.83 15.29 -7.37
C PRO A 484 2.78 14.87 -8.49
N ASP A 485 2.94 15.69 -9.53
CA ASP A 485 3.78 15.38 -10.69
C ASP A 485 5.29 15.44 -10.44
N GLU A 486 5.72 16.10 -9.36
CA GLU A 486 7.12 16.11 -8.94
C GLU A 486 7.66 14.70 -8.66
N TYR A 487 6.79 13.77 -8.25
CA TYR A 487 7.21 12.41 -7.90
C TYR A 487 7.57 11.55 -9.12
N TYR A 488 7.15 11.97 -10.33
CA TYR A 488 7.54 11.29 -11.58
C TYR A 488 8.97 11.61 -12.01
N SER A 489 9.61 12.60 -11.39
CA SER A 489 10.98 12.98 -11.70
C SER A 489 11.95 12.22 -10.79
N PRO A 490 12.99 11.57 -11.36
CA PRO A 490 14.05 10.95 -10.57
C PRO A 490 14.66 11.94 -9.58
N ALA A 491 14.63 11.62 -8.30
CA ALA A 491 15.29 12.41 -7.26
C ALA A 491 15.65 11.55 -6.05
N ASN A 492 16.61 12.03 -5.26
CA ASN A 492 17.04 11.40 -4.01
C ASN A 492 16.77 12.31 -2.81
N ILE A 493 16.73 11.70 -1.62
CA ILE A 493 16.78 12.45 -0.35
C ILE A 493 18.14 13.16 -0.25
N PRO A 494 18.21 14.47 0.05
CA PRO A 494 19.49 15.17 0.18
C PRO A 494 20.33 14.72 1.38
N GLU A 495 21.65 14.82 1.26
CA GLU A 495 22.58 14.37 2.31
C GLU A 495 22.34 15.06 3.66
N TYR A 496 21.91 16.33 3.68
CA TYR A 496 21.67 17.05 4.92
C TYR A 496 20.58 16.40 5.79
N VAL A 497 19.57 15.77 5.18
CA VAL A 497 18.55 15.01 5.92
C VAL A 497 19.17 13.76 6.54
N ILE A 498 20.01 13.05 5.78
CA ILE A 498 20.76 11.88 6.27
C ILE A 498 21.66 12.26 7.44
N ASN A 499 22.36 13.40 7.34
CA ASN A 499 23.24 13.92 8.39
C ASN A 499 22.47 14.28 9.66
N ASP A 500 21.31 14.92 9.54
CA ASP A 500 20.48 15.28 10.69
C ASP A 500 19.99 14.03 11.44
N ILE A 501 19.50 13.03 10.70
CA ILE A 501 19.06 11.75 11.28
C ILE A 501 20.25 11.05 11.96
N ALA A 502 21.38 10.94 11.26
CA ALA A 502 22.56 10.26 11.78
C ALA A 502 23.09 10.92 13.06
N THR A 503 23.18 12.25 13.06
CA THR A 503 23.61 13.04 14.21
C THR A 503 22.68 12.83 15.40
N TRP A 504 21.36 12.81 15.16
CA TRP A 504 20.38 12.62 16.23
C TRP A 504 20.45 11.20 16.84
N VAL A 505 20.54 10.17 16.00
CA VAL A 505 20.69 8.77 16.43
C VAL A 505 21.99 8.58 17.22
N GLN A 506 23.13 9.04 16.70
CA GLN A 506 24.44 8.87 17.33
C GLN A 506 24.62 9.74 18.59
N GLY A 507 24.01 10.93 18.62
CA GLY A 507 24.03 11.81 19.79
C GLY A 507 23.36 11.19 21.02
N ARG A 508 22.41 10.28 20.79
CA ARG A 508 21.70 9.52 21.84
C ARG A 508 22.29 8.15 22.13
N ALA A 509 23.30 7.72 21.37
CA ALA A 509 23.96 6.42 21.49
C ALA A 509 25.12 6.36 22.48
N LYS A 510 25.20 7.33 23.41
CA LYS A 510 26.31 7.51 24.31
C LYS A 510 25.98 7.12 25.74
#